data_AF-A0A087UDE8-F1
#
_entry.id   AF-A0A087UDE8-F1
#
_cell.length_a   1.000
_cell.length_b   1.000
_cell.length_c   1.000
_cell.angle_alpha   90.00
_cell.angle_beta   90.00
_cell.angle_gamma   90.00
#
_symmetry.space_group_name_H-M   'P 1'
#
loop_
_entity.id
_entity.type
_entity.pdbx_description
1 polymer ?
#
loop_
_entity_poly.entity_id
_entity_poly.type
_entity_poly.pdbx_seq_one_letter_code
_entity_poly.pdbx_strand_id
1 'polypeptide(L)'
;MPQTPQLSPQEEQEKLLDEAVSVVKLQAFQMKRCLDKTKLMEALKHASNMLGELRTSLLSPKSYYELYMTVSDELRHLELYLLDEFQKGRRVADLYELVQYAGNIIPRLYLLITVGLIYMKTNEHSKRDILKDVVEMCRGVQHPLRGLFLRNYLLQCTRNILPDVDEND
;
A
#
# COMPACT_ATOMS: atom_id res chain seq x y z
N MET A 1 -8.22 -34.80 30.73
CA MET A 1 -8.40 -33.43 30.20
C MET A 1 -8.86 -33.56 28.76
N PRO A 2 -9.90 -32.84 28.30
CA PRO A 2 -10.27 -32.86 26.88
C PRO A 2 -9.11 -32.27 26.08
N GLN A 3 -8.54 -33.03 25.16
CA GLN A 3 -7.58 -32.51 24.20
C GLN A 3 -8.34 -31.57 23.27
N THR A 4 -8.07 -30.27 23.34
CA THR A 4 -8.48 -29.33 22.29
C THR A 4 -7.97 -29.86 20.95
N PRO A 5 -8.81 -29.92 19.90
CA PRO A 5 -8.37 -30.38 18.59
C PRO A 5 -7.21 -29.51 18.11
N GLN A 6 -6.04 -30.12 17.88
CA GLN A 6 -4.88 -29.44 17.35
C GLN A 6 -5.09 -29.29 15.84
N LEU A 7 -5.15 -28.03 15.37
CA LEU A 7 -5.29 -27.73 13.95
C LEU A 7 -4.04 -28.20 13.20
N SER A 8 -4.22 -28.65 11.96
CA SER A 8 -3.07 -28.91 11.09
C SER A 8 -2.36 -27.60 10.73
N PRO A 9 -1.05 -27.63 10.41
CA PRO A 9 -0.32 -26.42 10.01
C PRO A 9 -0.95 -25.69 8.81
N GLN A 10 -1.64 -26.41 7.93
CA GLN A 10 -2.35 -25.81 6.80
C GLN A 10 -3.61 -25.06 7.26
N GLU A 11 -4.43 -25.66 8.11
CA GLU A 11 -5.64 -25.02 8.65
C GLU A 11 -5.29 -23.80 9.50
N GLU A 12 -4.16 -23.84 10.23
CA GLU A 12 -3.65 -22.66 10.94
C GLU A 12 -3.28 -21.51 10.00
N GLN A 13 -2.63 -21.81 8.86
CA GLN A 13 -2.29 -20.80 7.86
C GLN A 13 -3.53 -20.21 7.17
N GLU A 14 -4.50 -21.06 6.83
CA GLU A 14 -5.78 -20.62 6.26
C GLU A 14 -6.53 -19.71 7.24
N LYS A 15 -6.60 -20.09 8.51
CA LYS A 15 -7.22 -19.28 9.56
C LYS A 15 -6.55 -17.92 9.74
N LEU A 16 -5.22 -17.89 9.83
CA LEU A 16 -4.46 -16.63 9.97
C LEU A 16 -4.66 -15.71 8.76
N LEU A 17 -4.71 -16.29 7.55
CA LEU A 17 -4.98 -15.55 6.33
C LEU A 17 -6.40 -14.97 6.33
N ASP A 18 -7.40 -15.79 6.66
CA ASP A 18 -8.80 -15.37 6.68
C ASP A 18 -9.05 -14.25 7.69
N GLU A 19 -8.42 -14.31 8.87
CA GLU A 19 -8.48 -13.26 9.87
C GLU A 19 -7.90 -11.94 9.33
N ALA A 20 -6.70 -11.98 8.75
CA ALA A 20 -6.05 -10.81 8.16
C ALA A 20 -6.87 -10.23 6.99
N VAL A 21 -7.35 -11.06 6.07
CA VAL A 21 -8.18 -10.65 4.93
C VAL A 21 -9.51 -10.05 5.40
N SER A 22 -10.09 -10.56 6.49
CA SER A 22 -11.31 -10.00 7.08
C SER A 22 -11.09 -8.59 7.60
N VAL A 23 -9.95 -8.32 8.26
CA VAL A 23 -9.57 -6.96 8.68
C VAL A 23 -9.36 -6.06 7.47
N VAL A 24 -8.66 -6.55 6.43
CA VAL A 24 -8.45 -5.81 5.17
C VAL A 24 -9.78 -5.39 4.56
N LYS A 25 -10.73 -6.31 4.39
CA LYS A 25 -12.05 -6.03 3.83
C LYS A 25 -12.82 -4.99 4.65
N LEU A 26 -12.79 -5.12 5.98
CA LEU A 26 -13.45 -4.16 6.88
C LEU A 26 -12.86 -2.75 6.75
N GLN A 27 -11.53 -2.62 6.83
CA GLN A 27 -10.86 -1.33 6.74
C GLN A 27 -10.99 -0.73 5.33
N ALA A 28 -10.91 -1.54 4.28
CA ALA A 28 -11.10 -1.09 2.90
C ALA A 28 -12.52 -0.56 2.66
N PHE A 29 -13.55 -1.23 3.20
CA PHE A 29 -14.93 -0.74 3.13
C PHE A 29 -15.07 0.63 3.80
N GLN A 30 -14.49 0.81 4.99
CA GLN A 30 -14.50 2.08 5.71
C GLN A 30 -13.73 3.17 4.96
N MET A 31 -12.57 2.82 4.39
CA MET A 31 -11.78 3.71 3.53
C MET A 31 -12.63 4.23 2.37
N LYS A 32 -13.23 3.34 1.56
CA LYS A 32 -14.07 3.73 0.41
C LYS A 32 -15.23 4.63 0.84
N ARG A 33 -15.91 4.29 1.94
CA ARG A 33 -17.00 5.11 2.49
C ARG A 33 -16.54 6.50 2.94
N CYS A 34 -15.32 6.64 3.45
CA CYS A 34 -14.75 7.95 3.77
C CYS A 34 -14.38 8.74 2.50
N LEU A 35 -13.90 8.07 1.45
CA LEU A 35 -13.62 8.68 0.15
C LEU A 35 -14.90 9.23 -0.51
N ASP A 36 -16.01 8.47 -0.47
CA ASP A 36 -17.32 8.93 -0.98
C ASP A 36 -17.80 10.22 -0.28
N LYS A 37 -17.40 10.41 0.97
CA LYS A 37 -17.72 11.58 1.80
C LYS A 37 -16.63 12.65 1.76
N THR A 38 -15.68 12.55 0.84
CA THR A 38 -14.52 13.44 0.67
C THR A 38 -13.65 13.61 1.93
N LYS A 39 -13.67 12.63 2.83
CA LYS A 39 -12.91 12.62 4.08
C LYS A 39 -11.56 11.92 3.93
N LEU A 40 -10.63 12.54 3.21
CA LEU A 40 -9.36 11.90 2.85
C LEU A 40 -8.54 11.45 4.06
N MET A 41 -8.40 12.28 5.10
CA MET A 41 -7.57 11.93 6.27
C MET A 41 -8.13 10.72 7.04
N GLU A 42 -9.46 10.61 7.15
CA GLU A 42 -10.10 9.43 7.73
C GLU A 42 -9.89 8.20 6.84
N ALA A 43 -9.98 8.35 5.51
CA ALA A 43 -9.71 7.26 4.57
C ALA A 43 -8.26 6.77 4.67
N LEU A 44 -7.27 7.68 4.76
CA LEU A 44 -5.86 7.33 4.93
C LEU A 44 -5.59 6.61 6.25
N LYS A 45 -6.32 6.94 7.32
CA LYS A 45 -6.25 6.20 8.59
C LYS A 45 -6.71 4.76 8.41
N HIS A 46 -7.84 4.54 7.73
CA HIS A 46 -8.32 3.20 7.41
C HIS A 46 -7.37 2.43 6.48
N ALA A 47 -6.81 3.10 5.46
CA ALA A 47 -5.78 2.52 4.59
C ALA A 47 -4.52 2.11 5.39
N SER A 48 -4.08 2.95 6.33
CA SER A 48 -2.94 2.65 7.21
C SER A 48 -3.20 1.43 8.11
N ASN A 49 -4.42 1.32 8.65
CA ASN A 49 -4.83 0.15 9.43
C ASN A 49 -4.88 -1.12 8.59
N MET A 50 -5.45 -1.06 7.39
CA MET A 50 -5.46 -2.16 6.41
C MET A 50 -4.04 -2.64 6.08
N LEU A 51 -3.14 -1.70 5.76
CA LEU A 51 -1.72 -1.96 5.52
C LEU A 51 -0.99 -2.53 6.74
N GLY A 52 -1.56 -2.36 7.94
CA GLY A 52 -1.05 -2.95 9.18
C GLY A 52 -0.94 -4.46 9.12
N GLU A 53 -1.84 -5.14 8.38
CA GLU A 53 -1.85 -6.60 8.24
C GLU A 53 -0.59 -7.14 7.52
N LEU A 54 0.01 -6.35 6.63
CA LEU A 54 1.27 -6.69 5.95
C LEU A 54 2.49 -6.68 6.90
N ARG A 55 2.32 -6.31 8.17
CA ARG A 55 3.37 -6.36 9.19
C ARG A 55 3.49 -7.75 9.83
N THR A 56 2.66 -8.72 9.46
CA THR A 56 2.76 -10.07 10.00
C THR A 56 4.07 -10.78 9.58
N SER A 57 4.54 -11.70 10.42
CA SER A 57 5.57 -12.70 10.11
C SER A 57 5.04 -14.13 10.25
N LEU A 58 3.74 -14.28 10.52
CA LEU A 58 3.12 -15.58 10.82
C LEU A 58 2.66 -16.32 9.55
N LEU A 59 2.51 -15.59 8.45
CA LEU A 59 2.07 -16.15 7.18
C LEU A 59 3.23 -16.75 6.41
N SER A 60 2.98 -17.91 5.81
CA SER A 60 3.82 -18.50 4.78
C SER A 60 3.94 -17.55 3.58
N PRO A 61 4.97 -17.69 2.73
CA PRO A 61 5.11 -16.84 1.54
C PRO A 61 3.89 -16.88 0.61
N LYS A 62 3.24 -18.04 0.49
CA LYS A 62 2.02 -18.21 -0.32
C LYS A 62 0.86 -17.41 0.28
N SER A 63 0.55 -17.60 1.56
CA SER A 63 -0.53 -16.89 2.23
C SER A 63 -0.28 -15.38 2.29
N TYR A 64 0.98 -14.97 2.51
CA TYR A 64 1.36 -13.56 2.48
C TYR A 64 1.14 -12.93 1.09
N TYR A 65 1.43 -13.68 0.02
CA TYR A 65 1.15 -13.22 -1.35
C TYR A 65 -0.35 -12.97 -1.58
N GLU A 66 -1.21 -13.87 -1.12
CA GLU A 66 -2.66 -13.72 -1.23
C GLU A 66 -3.17 -12.48 -0.47
N LEU A 67 -2.68 -12.27 0.75
CA LEU A 67 -2.95 -11.05 1.52
C LEU A 67 -2.45 -9.80 0.79
N TYR A 68 -1.22 -9.84 0.26
CA TYR A 68 -0.62 -8.75 -0.50
C TYR A 68 -1.44 -8.37 -1.74
N MET A 69 -1.91 -9.35 -2.51
CA MET A 69 -2.77 -9.11 -3.67
C MET A 69 -4.07 -8.41 -3.27
N THR A 70 -4.71 -8.91 -2.21
CA THR A 70 -5.94 -8.32 -1.67
C THR A 70 -5.71 -6.85 -1.27
N VAL A 71 -4.66 -6.57 -0.50
CA VAL A 71 -4.33 -5.20 -0.07
C VAL A 71 -3.99 -4.30 -1.26
N SER A 72 -3.27 -4.81 -2.26
CA SER A 72 -2.85 -4.05 -3.44
C SER A 72 -4.05 -3.65 -4.31
N ASP A 73 -5.03 -4.53 -4.47
CA ASP A 73 -6.29 -4.20 -5.15
C ASP A 73 -7.07 -3.11 -4.42
N GLU A 74 -7.08 -3.15 -3.09
CA GLU A 74 -7.73 -2.12 -2.30
C GLU A 74 -7.01 -0.76 -2.38
N LEU A 75 -5.68 -0.74 -2.37
CA LEU A 75 -4.90 0.49 -2.58
C LEU A 75 -5.12 1.10 -3.97
N ARG A 76 -5.40 0.28 -4.99
CA ARG A 76 -5.70 0.79 -6.34
C ARG A 76 -6.96 1.65 -6.37
N HIS A 77 -7.95 1.38 -5.52
CA HIS A 77 -9.10 2.28 -5.36
C HIS A 77 -8.70 3.64 -4.78
N LEU A 78 -7.80 3.67 -3.79
CA LEU A 78 -7.26 4.92 -3.24
C LEU A 78 -6.43 5.69 -4.27
N GLU A 79 -5.59 4.98 -5.05
CA GLU A 79 -4.82 5.58 -6.16
C GLU A 79 -5.74 6.27 -7.16
N LEU A 80 -6.75 5.55 -7.67
CA LEU A 80 -7.67 6.08 -8.68
C LEU A 80 -8.44 7.30 -8.17
N TYR A 81 -8.90 7.27 -6.92
CA TYR A 81 -9.54 8.42 -6.28
C TYR A 81 -8.59 9.63 -6.23
N LEU A 82 -7.37 9.44 -5.74
CA LEU A 82 -6.41 10.54 -5.62
C LEU A 82 -6.02 11.12 -6.98
N LEU A 83 -5.85 10.26 -7.99
CA LEU A 83 -5.55 10.70 -9.36
C LEU A 83 -6.66 11.61 -9.91
N ASP A 84 -7.92 11.19 -9.77
CA ASP A 84 -9.09 11.94 -10.23
C ASP A 84 -9.23 13.28 -9.49
N GLU A 85 -9.05 13.31 -8.17
CA GLU A 85 -9.05 14.54 -7.38
C GLU A 85 -7.96 15.52 -7.83
N PHE A 86 -6.73 15.03 -8.04
CA PHE A 86 -5.61 15.86 -8.45
C PHE A 86 -5.79 16.40 -9.87
N GLN A 87 -6.32 15.60 -10.80
CA GLN A 87 -6.64 16.02 -12.17
C GLN A 87 -7.75 17.08 -12.20
N LYS A 88 -8.71 17.02 -11.25
CA LYS A 88 -9.74 18.04 -11.05
C LYS A 88 -9.23 19.31 -10.33
N GLY A 89 -7.93 19.38 -10.03
CA GLY A 89 -7.31 20.50 -9.33
C GLY A 89 -7.55 20.53 -7.82
N ARG A 90 -8.20 19.52 -7.24
CA ARG A 90 -8.44 19.38 -5.79
C ARG A 90 -7.24 18.77 -5.09
N ARG A 91 -6.11 19.46 -5.17
CA ARG A 91 -4.84 19.01 -4.57
C ARG A 91 -4.89 19.20 -3.06
N VAL A 92 -4.52 18.16 -2.31
CA VAL A 92 -4.30 18.26 -0.87
C VAL A 92 -2.85 18.67 -0.64
N ALA A 93 -2.68 19.84 -0.02
CA ALA A 93 -1.37 20.36 0.34
C ALA A 93 -0.62 19.36 1.22
N ASP A 94 0.68 19.23 0.98
CA ASP A 94 1.61 18.44 1.79
C ASP A 94 1.23 16.96 1.95
N LEU A 95 0.40 16.41 1.05
CA LEU A 95 -0.06 15.01 1.13
C LEU A 95 1.11 14.01 1.16
N TYR A 96 2.20 14.31 0.45
CA TYR A 96 3.42 13.49 0.45
C TYR A 96 4.09 13.47 1.83
N GLU A 97 4.00 14.55 2.61
CA GLU A 97 4.49 14.62 3.99
C GLU A 97 3.49 13.98 4.96
N LEU A 98 2.20 14.26 4.80
CA LEU A 98 1.15 13.77 5.71
C LEU A 98 1.15 12.25 5.84
N VAL A 99 1.36 11.51 4.75
CA VAL A 99 1.41 10.04 4.80
C VAL A 99 2.64 9.50 5.53
N GLN A 100 3.69 10.31 5.70
CA GLN A 100 4.90 9.92 6.42
C GLN A 100 4.71 9.91 7.94
N TYR A 101 3.67 10.56 8.45
CA TYR A 101 3.32 10.52 9.88
C TYR A 101 2.76 9.17 10.33
N ALA A 102 2.52 8.22 9.42
CA ALA A 102 2.20 6.84 9.79
C ALA A 102 3.34 6.23 10.63
N GLY A 103 3.06 5.86 11.88
CA GLY A 103 4.10 5.39 12.82
C GLY A 103 4.81 4.12 12.40
N ASN A 104 4.11 3.20 11.72
CA ASN A 104 4.67 1.94 11.25
C ASN A 104 5.23 2.07 9.82
N ILE A 105 6.45 1.56 9.61
CA ILE A 105 7.17 1.70 8.33
C ILE A 105 6.46 1.05 7.13
N ILE A 106 5.80 -0.10 7.32
CA ILE A 106 5.11 -0.78 6.21
C ILE A 106 3.93 0.08 5.71
N PRO A 107 2.93 0.44 6.53
CA PRO A 107 1.90 1.38 6.12
C PRO A 107 2.44 2.69 5.55
N ARG A 108 3.47 3.26 6.18
CA ARG A 108 4.10 4.50 5.73
C ARG A 108 4.59 4.40 4.29
N LEU A 109 5.39 3.37 3.97
CA LEU A 109 6.03 3.27 2.66
C LEU A 109 5.04 2.89 1.56
N TYR A 110 4.04 2.05 1.84
CA TYR A 110 2.99 1.78 0.85
C TYR A 110 2.20 3.05 0.51
N LEU A 111 1.77 3.82 1.52
CA LEU A 111 1.09 5.10 1.28
C LEU A 111 1.99 6.12 0.58
N LEU A 112 3.28 6.19 0.95
CA LEU A 112 4.27 7.05 0.32
C LEU A 112 4.45 6.72 -1.16
N ILE A 113 4.52 5.42 -1.51
CA ILE A 113 4.58 4.96 -2.90
C ILE A 113 3.30 5.34 -3.65
N THR A 114 2.12 5.08 -3.07
CA THR A 114 0.83 5.40 -3.71
C THR A 114 0.71 6.90 -3.98
N VAL A 115 1.01 7.76 -3.00
CA VAL A 115 0.96 9.22 -3.17
C VAL A 115 2.06 9.70 -4.10
N GLY A 116 3.28 9.17 -3.97
CA GLY A 116 4.41 9.49 -4.84
C GLY A 116 4.07 9.24 -6.32
N LEU A 117 3.38 8.14 -6.63
CA LEU A 117 2.90 7.86 -7.98
C LEU A 117 1.96 8.95 -8.52
N ILE A 118 1.03 9.45 -7.70
CA ILE A 118 0.12 10.53 -8.11
C ILE A 118 0.90 11.81 -8.39
N TYR A 119 1.87 12.16 -7.54
CA TYR A 119 2.72 13.33 -7.76
C TYR A 119 3.57 13.18 -9.02
N MET A 120 4.16 12.00 -9.26
CA MET A 120 4.93 11.73 -10.48
C MET A 120 4.08 11.83 -11.76
N LYS A 121 2.81 11.41 -11.72
CA LYS A 121 1.87 11.51 -12.85
C LYS A 121 1.34 12.92 -13.10
N THR A 122 1.33 13.78 -12.07
CA THR A 122 0.68 15.11 -12.13
C THR A 122 1.68 16.26 -12.10
N ASN A 123 2.95 15.99 -11.80
CA ASN A 123 4.04 16.96 -11.76
C ASN A 123 5.35 16.34 -12.27
N GLU A 124 5.62 16.54 -13.57
CA GLU A 124 6.81 16.03 -14.25
C GLU A 124 8.13 16.54 -13.63
N HIS A 125 8.18 17.78 -13.13
CA HIS A 125 9.41 18.36 -12.60
C HIS A 125 9.93 17.63 -11.36
N SER A 126 9.04 17.09 -10.52
CA SER A 126 9.41 16.36 -9.30
C SER A 126 9.60 14.85 -9.51
N LYS A 127 9.36 14.33 -10.72
CA LYS A 127 9.30 12.88 -10.96
C LYS A 127 10.58 12.16 -10.56
N ARG A 128 11.74 12.67 -11.00
CA ARG A 128 13.05 12.07 -10.73
C ARG A 128 13.39 12.07 -9.24
N ASP A 129 13.11 13.18 -8.55
CA ASP A 129 13.43 13.33 -7.13
C ASP A 129 12.54 12.42 -6.26
N ILE A 130 11.24 12.35 -6.56
CA ILE A 130 10.30 11.46 -5.87
C ILE A 130 10.69 9.99 -6.11
N LEU A 131 10.99 9.60 -7.35
CA LEU A 131 11.38 8.21 -7.64
C LEU A 131 12.64 7.82 -6.86
N LYS A 132 13.64 8.69 -6.83
CA LYS A 132 14.88 8.47 -6.07
C LYS A 132 14.60 8.37 -4.57
N ASP A 133 13.81 9.29 -4.02
CA ASP A 133 13.43 9.30 -2.61
C ASP A 133 12.73 7.99 -2.20
N VAL A 134 11.70 7.59 -2.94
CA VAL A 134 10.93 6.37 -2.63
C VAL A 134 11.80 5.11 -2.68
N VAL A 135 12.75 5.02 -3.63
CA VAL A 135 13.71 3.91 -3.71
C VAL A 135 14.65 3.89 -2.50
N GLU A 136 15.18 5.05 -2.10
CA GLU A 136 16.04 5.16 -0.92
C GLU A 136 15.28 4.84 0.37
N MET A 137 14.06 5.34 0.51
CA MET A 137 13.20 5.08 1.67
C MET A 137 12.80 3.60 1.80
N CYS A 138 12.68 2.90 0.68
CA CYS A 138 12.46 1.45 0.66
C CYS A 138 13.61 0.65 1.30
N ARG A 139 14.82 1.23 1.48
CA ARG A 139 15.92 0.60 2.23
C ARG A 139 15.61 0.46 3.72
N GLY A 140 14.59 1.14 4.26
CA GLY A 140 14.18 0.97 5.65
C GLY A 140 13.59 -0.41 5.97
N VAL A 141 13.15 -1.18 4.98
CA VAL A 141 12.56 -2.52 5.18
C VAL A 141 13.56 -3.62 4.82
N GLN A 142 14.22 -4.16 5.84
CA GLN A 142 15.24 -5.20 5.69
C GLN A 142 14.69 -6.63 5.82
N HIS A 143 13.44 -6.80 6.25
CA HIS A 143 12.81 -8.12 6.35
C HIS A 143 12.62 -8.71 4.94
N PRO A 144 13.14 -9.91 4.61
CA PRO A 144 13.18 -10.41 3.23
C PRO A 144 11.83 -10.46 2.53
N LEU A 145 10.84 -11.11 3.16
CA LEU A 145 9.49 -11.26 2.57
C LEU A 145 8.80 -9.92 2.34
N ARG A 146 8.66 -9.10 3.40
CA ARG A 146 7.99 -7.80 3.34
C ARG A 146 8.71 -6.81 2.42
N GLY A 147 10.05 -6.80 2.45
CA GLY A 147 10.88 -5.94 1.62
C GLY A 147 10.76 -6.29 0.13
N LEU A 148 10.68 -7.58 -0.20
CA LEU A 148 10.45 -8.05 -1.57
C LEU A 148 9.08 -7.59 -2.09
N PHE A 149 8.01 -7.79 -1.32
CA PHE A 149 6.66 -7.38 -1.74
C PHE A 149 6.50 -5.85 -1.80
N LEU A 150 7.15 -5.09 -0.91
CA LEU A 150 7.17 -3.63 -0.99
C LEU A 150 7.87 -3.15 -2.28
N ARG A 151 9.01 -3.76 -2.65
CA ARG A 151 9.72 -3.42 -3.89
C ARG A 151 8.95 -3.85 -5.12
N ASN A 152 8.26 -4.98 -5.05
CA ASN A 152 7.35 -5.41 -6.11
C ASN A 152 6.22 -4.38 -6.29
N TYR A 153 5.61 -3.91 -5.20
CA TYR A 153 4.58 -2.87 -5.25
C TYR A 153 5.11 -1.58 -5.90
N LEU A 154 6.27 -1.09 -5.47
CA LEU A 154 6.95 0.06 -6.09
C LEU A 154 7.10 -0.15 -7.60
N LEU A 155 7.66 -1.29 -8.01
CA LEU A 155 7.91 -1.58 -9.43
C LEU A 155 6.61 -1.61 -10.25
N GLN A 156 5.52 -2.19 -9.72
CA GLN A 156 4.23 -2.20 -10.39
C GLN A 156 3.64 -0.80 -10.53
N CYS A 157 3.72 0.01 -9.46
CA CYS A 157 3.26 1.39 -9.46
C CYS A 157 4.03 2.24 -10.49
N THR A 158 5.35 2.07 -10.58
CA THR A 158 6.19 2.92 -11.44
C THR A 158 6.34 2.42 -12.87
N ARG A 159 5.92 1.18 -13.19
CA ARG A 159 6.19 0.51 -14.47
C ARG A 159 5.97 1.37 -15.71
N ASN A 160 4.90 2.16 -15.73
CA ASN A 160 4.47 2.93 -16.90
C ASN A 160 4.91 4.41 -16.86
N ILE A 161 5.72 4.80 -15.86
CA ILE A 161 6.12 6.20 -15.65
C ILE A 161 7.64 6.37 -15.47
N LEU A 162 8.40 5.29 -15.61
CA LEU A 162 9.86 5.37 -15.57
C LEU A 162 10.33 6.23 -16.75
N PRO A 163 11.33 7.10 -16.54
CA PRO A 163 11.95 7.82 -17.65
C PRO A 163 12.49 6.82 -18.66
N ASP A 164 12.05 6.94 -19.91
CA ASP A 164 12.60 6.20 -21.04
C ASP A 164 13.26 7.20 -21.99
N VAL A 165 14.12 6.70 -22.88
CA VAL A 165 14.68 7.52 -23.96
C VAL A 165 13.57 7.69 -24.99
N ASP A 166 13.15 8.91 -25.29
CA ASP A 166 12.31 9.15 -26.46
C ASP A 166 13.09 8.64 -27.69
N GLU A 167 12.53 7.71 -28.47
CA GLU A 167 13.13 7.18 -29.72
C GLU A 167 13.29 8.24 -30.84
N ASN A 168 13.25 9.54 -30.53
CA ASN A 168 13.30 10.63 -31.51
C ASN A 168 14.28 11.75 -31.13
N ASP A 169 15.51 11.40 -30.75
CA ASP A 169 16.69 12.28 -30.89
C ASP A 169 17.58 11.80 -32.04
#